data_AF-A0A816JZN7-F1
#
_entry.id   AF-A0A816JZN7-F1
#
_cell.length_a   1.000
_cell.length_b   1.000
_cell.length_c   1.000
_cell.angle_alpha   90.00
_cell.angle_beta   90.00
_cell.angle_gamma   90.00
#
_symmetry.space_group_name_H-M   'P 1'
#
loop_
_entity.id
_entity.type
_entity.pdbx_description
1 polymer ?
#
loop_
_entity_poly.entity_id
_entity_poly.type
_entity_poly.pdbx_seq_one_letter_code
_entity_poly.pdbx_strand_id
1 'polypeptide(L)'
;MWRVMVVGLACSHPDPEARPTMRSVVQMLIGEADVPVVPKSRPTMSFSTSHLLLSLQDTLSDCNTLALNSSRSSSWSVPEHNVMIRGDDDHMV
;
A
#
# COMPACT_ATOMS: atom_id res chain seq x y z
N MET A 1 0.13 2.72 -25.67
CA MET A 1 -0.24 2.71 -24.23
C MET A 1 0.76 2.00 -23.30
N TRP A 2 1.35 0.84 -23.63
CA TRP A 2 2.22 0.05 -22.72
C TRP A 2 3.33 0.85 -22.01
N ARG A 3 4.01 1.77 -22.71
CA ARG A 3 5.10 2.59 -22.14
C ARG A 3 4.68 3.35 -20.89
N VAL A 4 3.52 3.98 -20.91
CA VAL A 4 3.00 4.75 -19.76
C VAL A 4 2.80 3.85 -18.55
N MET A 5 2.32 2.61 -18.77
CA MET A 5 2.12 1.63 -17.70
C MET A 5 3.44 1.21 -17.05
N VAL A 6 4.46 0.91 -17.86
CA VAL A 6 5.77 0.49 -17.36
C VAL A 6 6.49 1.63 -16.65
N VAL A 7 6.43 2.84 -17.19
CA VAL A 7 6.97 4.04 -16.54
C VAL A 7 6.25 4.28 -15.20
N GLY A 8 4.92 4.18 -15.16
CA GLY A 8 4.14 4.31 -13.92
C GLY A 8 4.50 3.28 -12.85
N LEU A 9 4.77 2.03 -13.25
CA LEU A 9 5.27 0.97 -12.37
C LEU A 9 6.66 1.31 -11.82
N ALA A 10 7.58 1.77 -12.67
CA ALA A 10 8.92 2.18 -12.24
C ALA A 10 8.89 3.37 -11.27
N CYS A 11 8.00 4.34 -11.47
CA CYS A 11 7.79 5.46 -10.54
C CYS A 11 7.26 5.01 -9.16
N SER A 12 6.56 3.87 -9.10
CA SER A 12 5.95 3.34 -7.88
C SER A 12 6.88 2.39 -7.10
N HIS A 13 8.19 2.40 -7.40
CA HIS A 13 9.15 1.51 -6.76
C HIS A 13 9.19 1.73 -5.23
N PRO A 14 9.27 0.66 -4.41
CA PRO A 14 9.29 0.79 -2.95
C PRO A 14 10.53 1.51 -2.43
N ASP A 15 11.69 1.25 -3.04
CA ASP A 15 12.93 1.98 -2.78
C ASP A 15 12.92 3.34 -3.51
N PRO A 16 13.03 4.48 -2.79
CA PRO A 16 13.02 5.81 -3.39
C PRO A 16 14.21 6.08 -4.32
N GLU A 17 15.38 5.51 -4.04
CA GLU A 17 16.59 5.76 -4.84
C GLU A 17 16.54 5.02 -6.20
N ALA A 18 15.75 3.96 -6.27
CA ALA A 18 15.49 3.23 -7.51
C ALA A 18 14.39 3.87 -8.39
N ARG A 19 13.69 4.91 -7.91
CA ARG A 19 12.69 5.62 -8.71
C ARG A 19 13.38 6.48 -9.77
N PRO A 20 12.86 6.53 -11.01
CA PRO A 20 13.44 7.38 -12.04
C PRO A 20 13.27 8.87 -11.71
N THR A 21 14.23 9.69 -12.11
CA THR A 21 14.10 11.15 -12.04
C THR A 21 13.04 11.65 -13.02
N MET A 22 12.42 12.79 -12.74
CA MET A 22 11.42 13.38 -13.65
C MET A 22 11.97 13.64 -15.07
N ARG A 23 13.26 13.99 -15.20
CA ARG A 23 13.91 14.12 -16.52
C ARG A 23 13.91 12.80 -17.29
N SER A 24 14.29 11.71 -16.62
CA SER A 24 14.30 10.37 -17.22
C SER A 24 12.87 9.90 -17.57
N VAL A 25 11.89 10.18 -16.71
CA VAL A 25 10.46 9.91 -16.97
C VAL A 25 10.00 10.57 -18.27
N VAL A 26 10.30 11.86 -18.48
CA VAL A 26 9.90 12.55 -19.71
C VAL A 26 10.59 11.92 -20.93
N GLN A 27 11.90 11.67 -20.87
CA GLN A 27 12.65 11.03 -21.96
C GLN A 27 12.07 9.66 -22.32
N MET A 28 11.68 8.84 -21.34
CA MET A 28 11.03 7.55 -21.58
C MET A 28 9.63 7.70 -22.23
N LEU A 29 8.85 8.70 -21.81
CA LEU A 29 7.49 8.92 -22.33
C LEU A 29 7.50 9.43 -23.77
N ILE A 30 8.45 10.28 -24.14
CA ILE A 30 8.61 10.77 -25.53
C ILE A 30 9.36 9.78 -26.43
N GLY A 31 9.96 8.74 -25.85
CA GLY A 31 10.67 7.69 -26.58
C GLY A 31 12.15 7.98 -26.87
N GLU A 32 12.74 8.96 -26.18
CA GLU A 32 14.17 9.28 -26.25
C GLU A 32 15.02 8.40 -25.32
N ALA A 33 14.40 7.72 -24.36
CA ALA A 33 15.06 6.76 -23.48
C ALA A 33 14.29 5.43 -23.43
N ASP A 34 15.04 4.34 -23.25
CA ASP A 34 14.44 3.02 -23.04
C ASP A 34 13.77 2.91 -21.67
N VAL A 35 12.67 2.16 -21.65
CA VAL A 35 11.88 1.96 -20.44
C VAL A 35 12.44 0.77 -19.66
N PRO A 36 12.62 0.87 -18.33
CA PRO A 36 13.16 -0.22 -17.52
C PRO A 36 12.31 -1.48 -17.59
N VAL A 37 12.96 -2.64 -17.47
CA VAL A 37 12.28 -3.93 -17.43
C VAL A 37 11.58 -4.07 -16.07
N VAL A 38 10.26 -4.12 -16.10
CA VAL A 38 9.44 -4.43 -14.92
C VAL A 38 9.07 -5.91 -14.89
N PRO A 39 8.96 -6.53 -13.70
CA PRO A 39 8.43 -7.87 -13.57
C PRO A 39 7.06 -8.01 -14.25
N LYS A 40 6.87 -9.09 -15.03
CA LYS A 40 5.60 -9.36 -15.72
C LYS A 40 4.51 -9.87 -14.78
N SER A 41 4.91 -10.44 -13.65
CA SER A 41 4.01 -10.91 -12.60
C SER A 41 3.82 -9.84 -11.53
N ARG A 42 2.59 -9.69 -11.04
CA ARG A 42 2.27 -8.81 -9.92
C ARG A 42 3.05 -9.26 -8.67
N PRO A 43 3.83 -8.38 -8.02
CA PRO A 43 4.42 -8.71 -6.73
C PRO A 43 3.31 -8.88 -5.68
N THR A 44 3.38 -9.96 -4.90
CA THR A 44 2.46 -10.19 -3.78
C THR A 44 3.00 -9.45 -2.57
N MET A 45 2.22 -8.53 -2.00
CA MET A 45 2.54 -7.96 -0.69
C MET A 45 2.08 -8.93 0.41
N SER A 46 3.02 -9.34 1.25
CA SER A 46 2.73 -10.13 2.46
C SER A 46 2.79 -9.21 3.67
N PHE A 47 1.67 -9.09 4.38
CA PHE A 47 1.60 -8.37 5.64
C PHE A 47 1.59 -9.37 6.79
N SER A 48 2.45 -9.17 7.78
CA SER A 48 2.42 -9.91 9.03
C SER A 48 1.87 -9.02 10.13
N THR A 49 0.88 -9.52 10.87
CA THR A 49 0.37 -8.86 12.07
C THR A 49 1.16 -9.24 13.33
N SER A 50 2.27 -9.99 13.21
CA SER A 50 3.04 -10.47 14.36
C SER A 50 3.46 -9.35 15.32
N HIS A 51 3.95 -8.22 14.80
CA HIS A 51 4.36 -7.07 15.61
C HIS A 51 3.19 -6.30 16.23
N LEU A 52 2.07 -6.24 15.50
CA LEU A 52 0.83 -5.62 15.99
C LEU A 52 0.25 -6.44 17.14
N LEU A 53 0.23 -7.77 16.97
CA LEU A 53 -0.22 -8.70 18.00
C LEU A 53 0.64 -8.58 19.26
N LEU A 54 1.96 -8.55 19.13
CA LEU A 54 2.88 -8.38 20.26
C LEU A 54 2.62 -7.06 21.01
N SER A 55 2.52 -5.95 20.27
CA SER A 55 2.22 -4.63 20.84
C SER A 55 0.83 -4.55 21.49
N LEU A 56 -0.16 -5.27 20.98
CA LEU A 56 -1.48 -5.35 21.61
C LEU A 56 -1.45 -6.23 22.86
N GLN A 57 -0.70 -7.32 22.87
CA GLN A 57 -0.56 -8.18 24.05
C GLN A 57 0.02 -7.42 25.25
N ASP A 58 0.98 -6.54 25.03
CA ASP A 58 1.53 -5.67 26.07
C ASP A 58 0.46 -4.76 26.70
N THR A 59 -0.57 -4.37 25.93
CA THR A 59 -1.70 -3.54 26.41
C THR A 59 -2.90 -4.33 26.95
N LEU A 60 -3.01 -5.63 26.63
CA LEU A 60 -4.15 -6.49 27.00
C LEU A 60 -3.85 -7.42 28.19
N SER A 61 -2.67 -7.30 28.80
CA SER A 61 -2.22 -8.15 29.91
C SER A 61 -3.13 -8.11 31.15
N ASP A 62 -4.06 -7.15 31.27
CA ASP A 62 -5.01 -7.08 32.39
C ASP A 62 -6.37 -7.78 32.12
N CYS A 63 -6.66 -8.15 30.87
CA CYS A 63 -7.95 -8.75 30.47
C CYS A 63 -7.73 -10.03 29.66
N ASN A 64 -7.47 -11.14 30.33
CA ASN A 64 -7.34 -12.42 29.64
C ASN A 64 -8.70 -12.96 29.16
N THR A 65 -8.65 -13.62 28.01
CA THR A 65 -9.53 -14.69 27.48
C THR A 65 -10.92 -14.33 26.93
N LEU A 66 -10.94 -13.79 25.71
CA LEU A 66 -11.81 -14.31 24.63
C LEU A 66 -10.98 -14.47 23.35
N ALA A 67 -10.99 -15.68 22.79
CA ALA A 67 -10.06 -16.16 21.77
C ALA A 67 -10.04 -15.33 20.47
N LEU A 68 -8.99 -14.55 20.26
CA LEU A 68 -8.64 -13.98 18.95
C LEU A 68 -7.76 -14.96 18.17
N ASN A 69 -8.34 -16.09 17.74
CA ASN A 69 -7.83 -16.77 16.55
C ASN A 69 -8.43 -16.03 15.34
N SER A 70 -7.65 -15.18 14.69
CA SER A 70 -8.02 -14.64 13.39
C SER A 70 -6.80 -14.61 12.48
N SER A 71 -6.43 -15.82 12.05
CA SER A 71 -5.78 -16.00 10.75
C SER A 71 -6.79 -15.59 9.67
N ARG A 72 -6.83 -14.31 9.29
CA ARG A 72 -7.52 -13.87 8.07
C ARG A 72 -6.53 -13.09 7.21
N SER A 73 -6.00 -13.78 6.21
CA SER A 73 -5.42 -13.16 5.03
C SER A 73 -6.45 -12.19 4.45
N SER A 74 -6.15 -10.91 4.39
CA SER A 74 -7.05 -9.95 3.75
C SER A 74 -7.06 -10.20 2.23
N SER A 75 -8.01 -10.99 1.74
CA SER A 75 -8.42 -10.86 0.34
C SER A 75 -9.29 -9.61 0.24
N TRP A 76 -8.88 -8.64 -0.58
CA TRP A 76 -9.71 -7.46 -0.84
C TRP A 76 -10.98 -7.88 -1.57
N SER A 77 -12.08 -8.00 -0.83
CA SER A 77 -13.44 -8.01 -1.36
C SER A 77 -14.11 -6.78 -0.79
N VAL A 78 -14.50 -5.86 -1.66
CA VAL A 78 -15.21 -4.62 -1.29
C VAL A 78 -16.59 -5.02 -0.76
N PRO A 79 -16.95 -4.75 0.50
CA PRO A 79 -18.33 -4.89 0.94
C PRO A 79 -19.07 -3.59 0.64
N GLU A 80 -20.10 -3.65 -0.18
CA GLU A 80 -21.14 -2.62 -0.18
C GLU A 80 -21.83 -2.64 1.18
N HIS A 81 -21.68 -1.58 1.98
CA HIS A 81 -22.72 -0.95 2.81
C HIS A 81 -22.07 0.03 3.82
N ASN A 82 -22.42 1.31 3.66
CA ASN A 82 -22.33 2.43 4.59
C ASN A 82 -21.01 2.71 5.34
N VAL A 83 -20.19 3.58 4.73
CA VAL A 83 -19.24 4.43 5.45
C VAL A 83 -20.02 5.60 6.07
N MET A 84 -20.03 5.69 7.40
CA MET A 84 -20.47 6.90 8.10
C MET A 84 -19.22 7.78 8.28
N ILE A 85 -19.04 8.74 7.36
CA ILE A 85 -18.05 9.79 7.53
C ILE A 85 -18.51 10.65 8.70
N ARG A 86 -17.76 10.63 9.80
CA ARG A 86 -17.92 11.60 10.86
C ARG A 86 -17.42 12.95 10.35
N GLY A 87 -18.34 13.77 9.87
CA GLY A 87 -18.13 15.20 9.73
C GLY A 87 -18.38 15.86 11.08
N ASP A 88 -17.38 16.58 11.58
CA ASP A 88 -17.55 17.61 12.60
C ASP A 88 -16.73 18.81 12.12
N ASP A 89 -17.42 19.72 11.44
CA ASP A 89 -16.97 21.08 11.13
C ASP A 89 -17.08 21.97 12.39
N ASP A 90 -16.24 23.01 12.42
CA ASP A 90 -16.39 24.32 13.08
C ASP A 90 -15.85 24.60 14.50
N HIS A 91 -14.71 25.32 14.47
CA HIS A 91 -14.37 26.58 15.17
C HIS A 91 -14.25 26.66 16.70
N MET A 92 -13.14 27.25 17.17
CA MET A 92 -13.11 28.66 17.61
C MET A 92 -11.68 29.15 17.92
N VAL A 93 -11.44 30.41 17.55
CA VAL A 93 -10.49 31.43 18.08
C VAL A 93 -9.43 30.98 19.07
#